data_AF-A0A5N6PX29-F1
#
_entry.id   AF-A0A5N6PX29-F1
#
_cell.length_a   1.000
_cell.length_b   1.000
_cell.length_c   1.000
_cell.angle_alpha   90.00
_cell.angle_beta   90.00
_cell.angle_gamma   90.00
#
_symmetry.space_group_name_H-M   'P 1'
#
loop_
_entity.id
_entity.type
_entity.pdbx_description
1 polymer ?
#
loop_
_entity_poly.entity_id
_entity_poly.type
_entity_poly.pdbx_seq_one_letter_code
_entity_poly.pdbx_strand_id
1 'polypeptide(L)'
;MSVDDEDEKRLGKSPTFKELFLATHLVKESKKKFWDGLYDESLDEAVFCTNRSRKAYEEYATAMLEKYGEDVTQHSVRDLQSQVEELHNRVEDVQQQIREEMKEEMQRQITELMNKFGNPGNTT
;
A
#
# COMPACT_ATOMS: atom_id res chain seq x y z
N MET A 1 18.97 -10.75 -13.59
CA MET A 1 17.78 -10.25 -14.29
C MET A 1 16.61 -10.73 -13.46
N SER A 2 15.89 -9.80 -12.84
CA SER A 2 14.76 -10.05 -11.94
C SER A 2 13.62 -10.65 -12.75
N VAL A 3 12.74 -11.45 -12.14
CA VAL A 3 11.48 -11.89 -12.79
C VAL A 3 10.66 -10.67 -13.24
N ASP A 4 10.73 -9.59 -12.45
CA ASP A 4 10.08 -8.32 -12.73
C ASP A 4 10.60 -7.64 -14.03
N ASP A 5 11.89 -7.78 -14.36
CA ASP A 5 12.50 -7.15 -15.55
C ASP A 5 12.05 -7.82 -16.87
N GLU A 6 11.75 -9.13 -16.84
CA GLU A 6 11.26 -9.88 -18.01
C GLU A 6 9.78 -9.59 -18.29
N ASP A 7 8.96 -9.49 -17.24
CA ASP A 7 7.52 -9.27 -17.37
C ASP A 7 7.19 -7.79 -17.70
N GLU A 8 7.94 -6.82 -17.16
CA GLU A 8 7.81 -5.40 -17.53
C GLU A 8 8.12 -5.16 -19.01
N LYS A 9 9.14 -5.86 -19.55
CA LYS A 9 9.48 -5.80 -20.98
C LYS A 9 8.41 -6.42 -21.89
N ARG A 10 7.66 -7.41 -21.40
CA ARG A 10 6.55 -8.04 -22.13
C ARG A 10 5.28 -7.19 -22.13
N LEU A 11 5.00 -6.52 -21.01
CA LEU A 11 3.78 -5.74 -20.83
C LEU A 11 3.90 -4.29 -21.31
N GLY A 12 5.11 -3.76 -21.43
CA GLY A 12 5.34 -2.34 -21.75
C GLY A 12 4.86 -1.38 -20.65
N LYS A 13 4.43 -1.93 -19.51
CA LYS A 13 4.01 -1.27 -18.28
C LYS A 13 4.47 -2.13 -17.10
N SER A 14 4.59 -1.53 -15.92
CA SER A 14 4.88 -2.29 -14.71
C SER A 14 3.74 -3.28 -14.44
N PRO A 15 4.04 -4.57 -14.21
CA PRO A 15 3.04 -5.60 -14.06
C PRO A 15 2.19 -5.40 -12.79
N THR A 16 0.93 -5.77 -12.88
CA THR A 16 0.01 -5.90 -11.75
C THR A 16 0.32 -7.15 -10.93
N PHE A 17 -0.14 -7.18 -9.68
CA PHE A 17 -0.04 -8.39 -8.85
C PHE A 17 -0.70 -9.61 -9.52
N LYS A 18 -1.86 -9.42 -10.18
CA LYS A 18 -2.55 -10.47 -10.95
C LYS A 18 -1.64 -11.03 -12.04
N GLU A 19 -1.01 -10.17 -12.84
CA GLU A 19 -0.11 -10.60 -13.92
C GLU A 19 1.09 -11.39 -13.37
N LEU A 20 1.77 -10.90 -12.33
CA LEU A 20 2.90 -11.59 -11.69
C LEU A 20 2.50 -12.94 -11.08
N PHE A 21 1.37 -12.97 -10.38
CA PHE A 21 0.89 -14.18 -9.72
C PHE A 21 0.56 -15.28 -10.74
N LEU A 22 -0.15 -14.93 -11.82
CA LEU A 22 -0.50 -15.86 -12.89
C LEU A 22 0.73 -16.29 -13.70
N ALA A 23 1.68 -15.38 -13.95
CA ALA A 23 2.94 -15.67 -14.62
C ALA A 23 3.80 -16.69 -13.86
N THR A 24 3.66 -16.79 -12.54
CA THR A 24 4.46 -17.71 -11.71
C THR A 24 3.71 -19.00 -11.37
N HIS A 25 2.38 -18.96 -11.23
CA HIS A 25 1.59 -20.06 -10.68
C HIS A 25 0.67 -20.77 -11.68
N LEU A 26 0.57 -20.31 -12.92
CA LEU A 26 -0.08 -21.07 -14.00
C LEU A 26 0.85 -22.12 -14.61
N VAL A 27 0.28 -23.26 -14.98
CA VAL A 27 0.99 -24.25 -15.80
C VAL A 27 1.33 -23.64 -17.16
N LYS A 28 2.33 -24.22 -17.85
CA LYS A 28 2.91 -23.65 -19.07
C LYS A 28 1.86 -23.34 -20.14
N GLU A 29 0.92 -24.25 -20.36
CA GLU A 29 -0.16 -24.11 -21.35
C GLU A 29 -1.13 -22.99 -20.98
N SER A 30 -1.59 -22.94 -19.72
CA SER A 30 -2.48 -21.87 -19.23
C SER A 30 -1.79 -20.51 -19.23
N LYS A 31 -0.52 -20.45 -18.82
CA LYS A 31 0.28 -19.21 -18.86
C LYS A 31 0.36 -18.65 -20.27
N LYS A 32 0.55 -19.51 -21.27
CA LYS A 32 0.55 -19.10 -22.68
C LYS A 32 -0.81 -18.51 -23.06
N LYS A 33 -1.92 -19.21 -22.76
CA LYS A 33 -3.28 -18.71 -23.03
C LYS A 33 -3.56 -17.36 -22.37
N PHE A 34 -3.06 -17.16 -21.15
CA PHE A 34 -3.17 -15.88 -20.43
C PHE A 34 -2.48 -14.74 -21.18
N TRP A 35 -1.23 -14.94 -21.60
CA TRP A 35 -0.49 -13.93 -22.36
C TRP A 35 -1.03 -13.72 -23.77
N ASP A 36 -1.65 -14.74 -24.37
CA ASP A 36 -2.30 -14.64 -25.68
C ASP A 36 -3.70 -13.95 -25.59
N GLY A 37 -4.15 -13.56 -24.39
CA GLY A 37 -5.46 -12.91 -24.18
C GLY A 37 -6.65 -13.83 -24.41
N LEU A 38 -6.46 -15.15 -24.28
CA LEU A 38 -7.46 -16.17 -24.59
C LEU A 38 -8.37 -16.54 -23.41
N TYR A 39 -8.19 -15.89 -22.25
CA TYR A 39 -9.12 -15.99 -21.13
C TYR A 39 -10.05 -14.78 -21.11
N ASP A 40 -11.29 -15.03 -20.73
CA ASP A 40 -12.18 -13.98 -20.25
C ASP A 40 -11.71 -13.43 -18.90
N GLU A 41 -12.48 -12.51 -18.33
CA GLU A 41 -12.16 -11.94 -17.03
C GLU A 41 -12.17 -12.98 -15.88
N SER A 42 -12.92 -14.09 -16.02
CA SER A 42 -13.14 -15.06 -14.94
C SER A 42 -12.00 -16.07 -14.78
N LEU A 43 -11.19 -16.32 -15.82
CA LEU A 43 -10.08 -17.28 -15.77
C LEU A 43 -10.51 -18.69 -15.33
N ASP A 44 -11.79 -19.06 -15.50
CA ASP A 44 -12.37 -20.30 -14.96
C ASP A 44 -11.67 -21.58 -15.50
N GLU A 45 -11.13 -21.52 -16.71
CA GLU A 45 -10.38 -22.63 -17.33
C GLU A 45 -8.87 -22.58 -17.05
N ALA A 46 -8.40 -21.68 -16.19
CA ALA A 46 -6.98 -21.55 -15.87
C ALA A 46 -6.50 -22.69 -14.96
N VAL A 47 -5.51 -23.43 -15.45
CA VAL A 47 -4.87 -24.51 -14.68
C VAL A 47 -3.67 -23.97 -13.92
N PHE A 48 -3.73 -24.03 -12.60
CA PHE A 48 -2.65 -23.68 -11.68
C PHE A 48 -1.71 -24.87 -11.43
N CYS A 49 -0.45 -24.56 -11.13
CA CYS A 49 0.58 -25.56 -10.78
C CYS A 49 0.23 -26.36 -9.52
N THR A 50 -0.53 -25.78 -8.59
CA THR A 50 -0.96 -26.45 -7.36
C THR A 50 -2.39 -26.04 -6.97
N ASN A 51 -3.08 -26.89 -6.20
CA ASN A 51 -4.36 -26.54 -5.59
C ASN A 51 -4.23 -25.37 -4.59
N ARG A 52 -3.08 -25.25 -3.91
CA ARG A 52 -2.81 -24.14 -2.98
C ARG A 52 -2.79 -22.80 -3.70
N SER A 53 -2.09 -22.72 -4.83
CA SER A 53 -2.01 -21.49 -5.63
C SER A 53 -3.34 -21.13 -6.27
N ARG A 54 -4.16 -22.12 -6.66
CA ARG A 54 -5.53 -21.87 -7.12
C ARG A 54 -6.36 -21.20 -6.03
N LYS A 55 -6.43 -21.81 -4.84
CA LYS A 55 -7.19 -21.25 -3.71
C LYS A 55 -6.74 -19.86 -3.32
N ALA A 56 -5.42 -19.61 -3.29
CA ALA A 56 -4.89 -18.28 -2.98
C ALA A 56 -5.34 -17.23 -4.01
N TYR A 57 -5.45 -17.59 -5.29
CA TYR A 57 -5.97 -16.68 -6.31
C TYR A 57 -7.48 -16.45 -6.17
N GLU A 58 -8.27 -17.48 -5.87
CA GLU A 58 -9.72 -17.38 -5.63
C GLU A 58 -10.03 -16.46 -4.43
N GLU A 59 -9.28 -16.61 -3.33
CA GLU A 59 -9.37 -15.74 -2.15
C GLU A 59 -9.00 -14.29 -2.50
N TYR A 60 -7.89 -14.10 -3.23
CA TYR A 60 -7.48 -12.78 -3.71
C TYR A 60 -8.56 -12.13 -4.60
N ALA A 61 -9.09 -12.86 -5.57
CA ALA A 61 -10.10 -12.36 -6.50
C ALA A 61 -11.38 -11.95 -5.76
N THR A 62 -11.82 -12.77 -4.80
CA THR A 62 -12.97 -12.47 -3.94
C THR A 62 -12.72 -11.21 -3.11
N ALA A 63 -11.58 -11.12 -2.44
CA ALA A 63 -11.23 -9.96 -1.61
C ALA A 63 -11.12 -8.66 -2.43
N MET A 64 -10.62 -8.76 -3.67
CA MET A 64 -10.56 -7.62 -4.58
C MET A 64 -11.94 -7.16 -5.04
N LEU A 65 -12.84 -8.09 -5.37
CA LEU A 65 -14.23 -7.79 -5.72
C LEU A 65 -14.98 -7.15 -4.55
N GLU A 66 -14.81 -7.67 -3.33
CA GLU A 66 -15.43 -7.10 -2.12
C GLU A 66 -14.94 -5.68 -1.83
N LYS A 67 -13.64 -5.43 -2.03
CA LYS A 67 -13.02 -4.16 -1.67
C LYS A 67 -13.23 -3.07 -2.72
N TYR A 68 -13.23 -3.42 -4.01
CA TYR A 68 -13.19 -2.44 -5.11
C TYR A 68 -14.34 -2.60 -6.13
N GLY A 69 -15.19 -3.62 -6.00
CA GLY A 69 -16.24 -3.93 -6.98
C GLY A 69 -15.68 -4.59 -8.24
N GLU A 70 -16.37 -4.43 -9.37
CA GLU A 70 -16.03 -5.09 -10.65
C GLU A 70 -14.76 -4.52 -11.30
N ASP A 71 -14.30 -3.33 -10.88
CA ASP A 71 -13.09 -2.68 -11.41
C ASP A 71 -11.81 -3.12 -10.66
N VAL A 72 -11.51 -4.43 -10.74
CA VAL A 72 -10.36 -5.05 -10.06
C VAL A 72 -9.02 -4.71 -10.73
N THR A 73 -9.03 -4.06 -11.89
CA THR A 73 -7.85 -3.88 -12.75
C THR A 73 -7.10 -2.55 -12.57
N GLN A 74 -7.64 -1.62 -11.78
CA GLN A 74 -7.13 -0.23 -11.66
C GLN A 74 -6.06 0.00 -10.59
N HIS A 75 -5.53 -1.04 -9.93
CA HIS A 75 -4.54 -0.84 -8.86
C HIS A 75 -3.20 -1.42 -9.26
N SER A 76 -2.39 -0.61 -9.96
CA SER A 76 -1.00 -0.97 -10.21
C SER A 76 -0.25 -1.04 -8.88
N VAL A 77 0.76 -1.90 -8.78
CA VAL A 77 1.62 -1.99 -7.57
C VAL A 77 2.23 -0.63 -7.22
N ARG A 78 2.44 0.21 -8.23
CA ARG A 78 2.94 1.57 -8.11
C ARG A 78 1.97 2.52 -7.40
N ASP A 79 0.66 2.36 -7.61
CA ASP A 79 -0.36 3.18 -6.94
C ASP A 79 -0.45 2.84 -5.45
N LEU A 80 -0.25 1.58 -5.08
CA LEU A 80 -0.17 1.17 -3.68
C LEU A 80 1.10 1.70 -3.01
N GLN A 81 2.24 1.74 -3.70
CA GLN A 81 3.47 2.36 -3.19
C GLN A 81 3.28 3.87 -2.96
N SER A 82 2.66 4.56 -3.91
CA SER A 82 2.37 6.00 -3.78
C SER A 82 1.45 6.30 -2.59
N GLN A 83 0.44 5.47 -2.34
CA GLN A 83 -0.46 5.63 -1.19
C GLN A 83 0.25 5.37 0.15
N VAL A 84 1.16 4.38 0.20
CA VAL A 84 1.96 4.10 1.40
C VAL A 84 2.91 5.24 1.71
N GLU A 85 3.50 5.85 0.68
CA GLU A 85 4.40 7.00 0.83
C GLU A 85 3.65 8.25 1.32
N GLU A 86 2.45 8.52 0.78
CA GLU A 86 1.59 9.61 1.27
C GLU A 86 1.17 9.41 2.73
N LEU A 87 0.79 8.18 3.11
CA LEU A 87 0.48 7.85 4.50
C LEU A 87 1.68 8.02 5.43
N HIS A 88 2.89 7.67 4.98
CA HIS A 88 4.12 7.87 5.76
C HIS A 88 4.34 9.36 6.06
N ASN A 89 4.25 10.20 5.03
CA ASN A 89 4.43 11.65 5.16
C ASN A 89 3.39 12.25 6.14
N ARG A 90 2.12 11.85 6.02
CA ARG A 90 1.07 12.32 6.95
C ARG A 90 1.30 11.89 8.40
N VAL A 91 1.86 10.71 8.63
CA VAL A 91 2.22 10.25 9.99
C VAL A 91 3.37 11.08 10.54
N GLU A 92 4.38 11.39 9.72
CA GLU A 92 5.51 12.23 10.13
C GLU A 92 5.06 13.65 10.52
N ASP A 93 4.16 14.26 9.74
CA ASP A 93 3.57 15.57 10.03
C ASP A 93 2.84 15.58 11.37
N VAL A 94 1.97 14.57 11.61
CA VAL A 94 1.23 14.44 12.87
C VAL A 94 2.19 14.27 14.05
N GLN A 95 3.25 13.47 13.90
CA GLN A 95 4.24 13.29 14.95
C GLN A 95 4.99 14.60 15.26
N GLN A 96 5.30 15.40 14.25
CA GLN A 96 5.97 16.68 14.44
C GLN A 96 5.05 17.69 15.13
N GLN A 97 3.78 17.74 14.74
CA GLN A 97 2.79 18.60 15.38
C GLN A 97 2.64 18.26 16.88
N ILE A 98 2.50 16.98 17.23
CA ILE A 98 2.42 16.54 18.63
C ILE A 98 3.68 16.96 19.42
N ARG A 99 4.87 16.88 18.81
CA ARG A 99 6.12 17.32 19.45
C ARG A 99 6.15 18.82 19.73
N GLU A 100 5.71 19.65 18.78
CA GLU A 100 5.69 21.11 18.98
C GLU A 100 4.59 21.53 19.96
N GLU A 101 3.39 20.94 19.90
CA GLU A 101 2.31 21.22 20.87
C GLU A 101 2.77 20.91 22.31
N MET A 102 3.46 19.78 22.52
CA MET A 102 3.98 19.43 23.84
C MET A 102 5.06 20.41 24.32
N LYS A 103 5.86 20.96 23.41
CA LYS A 103 6.91 21.94 23.71
C LYS A 103 6.32 23.31 24.03
N GLU A 104 5.31 23.76 23.28
CA GLU A 104 4.57 25.00 23.54
C GLU A 104 3.85 24.92 24.89
N GLU A 105 3.20 23.79 25.18
CA GLU A 105 2.54 23.55 26.47
C GLU A 105 3.54 23.59 27.63
N MET A 106 4.69 22.92 27.50
CA MET A 106 5.75 22.96 28.51
C MET A 106 6.28 24.38 28.73
N GLN A 107 6.48 25.15 27.65
CA GLN A 107 6.89 26.54 27.74
C GLN A 107 5.83 27.43 28.41
N ARG A 108 4.55 27.20 28.12
CA ARG A 108 3.44 27.91 28.77
C ARG A 108 3.44 27.65 30.27
N GLN A 109 3.58 26.39 30.69
CA GLN A 109 3.63 26.03 32.12
C GLN A 109 4.83 26.66 32.84
N ILE A 110 6.02 26.68 32.22
CA ILE A 110 7.19 27.36 32.78
C ILE A 110 6.93 28.86 32.92
N THR A 111 6.31 29.49 31.91
CA THR A 111 6.00 30.91 31.92
C THR A 111 4.97 31.26 33.00
N GLU A 112 3.90 30.46 33.12
CA GLU A 112 2.88 30.62 34.17
C GLU A 112 3.48 30.43 35.57
N LEU A 113 4.40 29.46 35.73
CA LEU A 113 5.13 29.23 36.97
C LEU A 113 6.02 30.43 37.32
N MET A 114 6.81 30.93 36.36
CA MET A 114 7.64 32.12 36.53
C MET A 114 6.80 33.35 36.87
N ASN A 115 5.61 33.50 36.30
CA ASN A 115 4.71 34.62 36.61
C ASN A 115 4.10 34.51 38.02
N LYS A 116 3.80 33.29 38.51
CA LYS A 116 3.28 33.06 39.86
C LYS A 116 4.32 33.27 40.97
N PHE A 117 5.59 33.00 40.70
CA PHE A 117 6.68 33.08 41.69
C PHE A 117 7.67 34.25 41.45
N GLY A 118 7.49 35.00 40.37
CA GLY A 118 8.44 36.01 39.89
C GLY A 118 8.27 37.43 40.43
N ASN A 119 7.55 37.66 41.54
CA ASN A 119 7.58 38.97 42.20
C ASN A 119 7.66 38.90 43.73
N PRO A 120 8.87 39.03 44.30
CA PRO A 120 9.08 39.63 45.60
C PRO A 120 9.99 40.86 45.44
N GLY A 121 9.45 42.01 45.06
CA GLY A 121 10.29 43.18 44.83
C GLY A 121 9.62 44.53 44.72
N ASN A 122 8.81 44.94 45.70
CA ASN A 122 8.88 46.26 46.38
C ASN A 122 7.56 46.69 47.09
N THR A 123 7.54 46.60 48.41
CA THR A 123 6.88 47.63 49.24
C THR A 123 7.64 47.71 50.56
N THR A 124 8.58 48.65 50.61
CA THR A 124 9.06 49.28 51.83
C THR A 124 8.05 50.31 52.29
#